data_AF-A0A7W5TRA3-F1
#
_entry.id   AF-A0A7W5TRA3-F1
#
_cell.length_a   1.000
_cell.length_b   1.000
_cell.length_c   1.000
_cell.angle_alpha   90.00
_cell.angle_beta   90.00
_cell.angle_gamma   90.00
#
_symmetry.space_group_name_H-M   'P 1'
#
loop_
_entity.id
_entity.type
_entity.pdbx_description
1 polymer ?
#
loop_
_entity_poly.entity_id
_entity_poly.type
_entity_poly.pdbx_seq_one_letter_code
_entity_poly.pdbx_strand_id
1 'polypeptide(L)' 'MLRSKAEELDKRLIVAWPRDNRLARRRFELLSRAYVEARYSLNYEISDEELKWLVDRVKALQDMVEVICQERLT' A
#
# COMPACT_ATOMS: atom_id res chain seq x y z
N MET A 1 8.01 -7.02 5.01
CA MET A 1 9.31 -6.47 5.45
C MET A 1 9.61 -5.06 4.94
N LEU A 2 9.29 -4.69 3.69
CA LEU A 2 9.54 -3.33 3.19
C LEU A 2 8.69 -2.24 3.87
N ARG A 3 7.41 -2.54 4.08
CA ARG A 3 6.47 -1.62 4.73
C ARG A 3 6.91 -1.21 6.14
N SER A 4 7.26 -2.18 6.99
CA SER A 4 7.71 -1.89 8.37
C SER A 4 8.99 -1.06 8.41
N LYS A 5 9.94 -1.33 7.49
CA LYS A 5 11.17 -0.54 7.36
C LYS A 5 10.89 0.91 6.93
N ALA A 6 9.94 1.12 6.03
CA ALA A 6 9.53 2.46 5.62
C ALA A 6 8.85 3.22 6.79
N GLU A 7 7.96 2.56 7.53
CA GLU A 7 7.30 3.13 8.71
C GLU A 7 8.29 3.47 9.85
N GLU A 8 9.41 2.74 9.97
CA GLU A 8 10.51 3.06 10.90
C GLU A 8 11.29 4.32 10.49
N LEU A 9 11.43 4.58 9.18
CA LEU A 9 12.11 5.77 8.66
C LEU A 9 11.28 7.05 8.83
N ASP A 10 9.96 6.95 8.67
CA ASP A 10 9.01 8.03 8.93
C ASP A 10 7.63 7.50 9.33
N LYS A 11 7.19 7.84 10.55
CA LYS A 11 5.92 7.38 11.12
C LYS A 11 4.70 7.91 10.37
N ARG A 12 4.82 8.99 9.59
CA ARG A 12 3.72 9.52 8.75
C ARG A 12 3.25 8.49 7.73
N LEU A 13 4.14 7.61 7.27
CA LEU A 13 3.81 6.55 6.31
C LEU A 13 2.85 5.49 6.86
N ILE A 14 2.64 5.43 8.18
CA ILE A 14 1.64 4.55 8.80
C ILE A 14 0.22 4.92 8.32
N VAL A 15 -0.04 6.21 8.09
CA VAL A 15 -1.36 6.71 7.65
C VAL A 15 -1.71 6.25 6.24
N ALA A 16 -0.70 5.97 5.40
CA ALA A 16 -0.90 5.42 4.06
C ALA A 16 -1.58 4.04 4.09
N TRP A 17 -1.33 3.27 5.14
CA TRP A 17 -1.82 1.89 5.27
C TRP A 17 -2.34 1.63 6.68
N PRO A 18 -3.54 2.10 7.02
CA PRO A 18 -4.06 1.95 8.37
C PRO A 18 -4.31 0.46 8.69
N ARG A 19 -3.93 0.03 9.90
CA ARG A 19 -4.07 -1.36 10.38
C ARG A 19 -5.32 -1.59 11.24
N ASP A 20 -6.09 -0.53 11.47
CA ASP A 20 -7.30 -0.49 12.28
C ASP A 20 -8.48 -1.22 11.63
N ASN A 21 -8.53 -1.25 10.30
CA ASN A 21 -9.61 -1.83 9.54
C ASN A 21 -9.25 -3.22 9.00
N ARG A 22 -10.08 -4.23 9.34
CA ARG A 22 -9.94 -5.61 8.83
C ARG A 22 -9.97 -5.66 7.29
N LEU A 23 -10.74 -4.76 6.66
CA LEU A 23 -10.80 -4.62 5.20
C LEU A 23 -9.48 -4.07 4.63
N ALA A 24 -8.84 -3.12 5.30
CA ALA A 24 -7.55 -2.57 4.87
C ALA A 24 -6.45 -3.64 4.90
N ARG A 25 -6.44 -4.52 5.91
CA ARG A 25 -5.51 -5.66 5.96
C ARG A 25 -5.76 -6.64 4.81
N ARG A 26 -7.02 -7.04 4.59
CA ARG A 26 -7.38 -7.96 3.50
C ARG A 26 -7.00 -7.39 2.12
N ARG A 27 -7.26 -6.11 1.88
CA ARG A 27 -6.89 -5.44 0.62
C ARG A 27 -5.37 -5.39 0.44
N PHE A 28 -4.61 -5.11 1.50
CA PHE A 28 -3.15 -5.15 1.43
C PHE A 28 -2.61 -6.55 1.11
N GLU A 29 -3.19 -7.59 1.69
CA GLU A 29 -2.86 -8.98 1.36
C GLU A 29 -3.22 -9.33 -0.09
N LEU A 30 -4.37 -8.86 -0.59
CA LEU A 30 -4.76 -9.00 -2.00
C LEU A 30 -3.73 -8.35 -2.93
N LEU A 31 -3.24 -7.15 -2.60
CA LEU A 31 -2.17 -6.48 -3.36
C LEU A 31 -0.86 -7.28 -3.32
N SER A 32 -0.49 -7.80 -2.15
CA SER A 32 0.72 -8.61 -2.01
C SER A 32 0.63 -9.92 -2.80
N ARG A 33 -0.54 -10.55 -2.83
CA ARG A 33 -0.80 -11.76 -3.62
C ARG A 33 -0.80 -11.45 -5.11
N ALA A 34 -1.33 -10.28 -5.52
CA ALA A 34 -1.35 -9.84 -6.91
C ALA A 34 0.03 -9.93 -7.58
N TYR A 35 1.10 -9.58 -6.85
CA TYR A 35 2.46 -9.59 -7.38
C TYR A 35 2.90 -10.94 -7.96
N VAL A 36 2.42 -12.05 -7.37
CA VAL A 36 2.73 -13.42 -7.80
C VAL A 36 1.53 -14.01 -8.55
N GLU A 37 0.35 -13.96 -7.95
CA GLU A 37 -0.83 -14.67 -8.42
C GLU A 37 -1.47 -14.04 -9.65
N ALA A 38 -1.41 -12.72 -9.84
CA ALA A 38 -2.04 -12.09 -11.01
C ALA A 38 -1.41 -12.53 -12.35
N ARG A 39 -0.18 -13.09 -12.30
CA ARG A 39 0.53 -13.61 -13.48
C ARG A 39 0.40 -15.11 -13.68
N TYR A 40 0.12 -15.86 -12.61
CA TYR A 40 0.24 -17.33 -12.61
C TYR A 40 -1.01 -18.06 -12.11
N SER A 41 -2.02 -17.35 -11.61
CA SER A 41 -3.20 -17.94 -11.00
C SER A 41 -4.47 -17.45 -11.67
N LEU A 42 -5.26 -18.40 -12.18
CA LEU A 42 -6.61 -18.15 -12.71
C LEU A 42 -7.63 -17.88 -11.59
N ASN A 43 -7.28 -18.19 -10.34
CA ASN A 43 -8.14 -18.01 -9.16
C ASN A 43 -7.95 -16.65 -8.48
N TYR A 44 -7.16 -15.75 -9.08
CA TYR A 44 -6.96 -14.41 -8.55
C TYR A 44 -8.10 -13.52 -9.02
N GLU A 45 -9.03 -13.24 -8.12
CA GLU A 45 -10.12 -12.28 -8.34
C GLU A 45 -9.91 -11.05 -7.47
N ILE A 46 -10.07 -9.88 -8.09
CA ILE A 46 -10.07 -8.58 -7.44
C ILE A 46 -11.18 -7.74 -8.06
N SER A 47 -12.00 -7.10 -7.23
CA SER A 47 -13.04 -6.20 -7.71
C SER A 47 -12.49 -4.83 -8.09
N ASP A 48 -13.17 -4.12 -8.98
CA ASP A 48 -12.80 -2.74 -9.36
C ASP A 48 -12.78 -1.78 -8.16
N GLU A 49 -13.68 -1.99 -7.19
CA GLU A 49 -13.72 -1.20 -5.96
C GLU A 49 -12.50 -1.44 -5.07
N GLU A 50 -12.09 -2.71 -4.93
CA GLU A 50 -10.88 -3.08 -4.19
C GLU A 50 -9.63 -2.55 -4.88
N LEU A 51 -9.57 -2.65 -6.21
CA LEU A 51 -8.48 -2.13 -7.02
C LEU A 51 -8.40 -0.60 -6.90
N LYS A 52 -9.52 0.11 -7.03
CA LYS A 52 -9.57 1.57 -6.88
C LYS A 52 -9.10 2.02 -5.51
N TRP A 53 -9.57 1.35 -4.46
CA TRP A 53 -9.11 1.63 -3.10
C TRP A 53 -7.60 1.43 -2.95
N LEU A 54 -7.04 0.37 -3.53
CA LEU A 54 -5.60 0.10 -3.51
C LEU A 54 -4.82 1.19 -4.24
N VAL A 55 -5.28 1.61 -5.42
CA VAL A 55 -4.66 2.70 -6.18
C VAL A 55 -4.68 4.00 -5.38
N ASP A 56 -5.79 4.34 -4.72
CA ASP A 56 -5.90 5.54 -3.90
C ASP A 56 -4.93 5.51 -2.70
N ARG A 57 -4.72 4.33 -2.09
CA ARG A 57 -3.72 4.16 -1.03
C ARG A 57 -2.28 4.28 -1.53
N VAL A 58 -1.99 3.73 -2.70
CA VAL A 58 -0.66 3.85 -3.33
C VAL A 58 -0.36 5.31 -3.68
N LYS A 59 -1.33 6.06 -4.22
CA LYS A 59 -1.17 7.50 -4.48
C LYS A 59 -0.89 8.29 -3.21
N ALA A 60 -1.69 8.08 -2.16
CA ALA A 60 -1.44 8.72 -0.87
C ALA A 60 -0.03 8.41 -0.32
N LEU A 61 0.45 7.18 -0.49
CA LEU A 61 1.82 6.81 -0.12
C LEU A 61 2.85 7.57 -0.95
N GLN A 62 2.67 7.68 -2.28
CA GLN A 62 3.57 8.42 -3.16
C GLN A 62 3.66 9.89 -2.77
N ASP A 63 2.52 10.55 -2.55
CA ASP A 63 2.46 11.95 -2.14
C ASP A 63 3.21 12.19 -0.81
N MET A 64 3.00 11.30 0.17
CA MET A 64 3.71 11.39 1.46
C MET A 64 5.21 11.17 1.30
N VAL A 65 5.63 10.18 0.51
CA VAL A 65 7.05 9.91 0.26
C VAL A 65 7.70 11.09 -0.45
N GLU A 66 7.03 11.70 -1.43
CA GLU A 66 7.52 12.87 -2.13
C GLU A 66 7.78 14.03 -1.15
N VAL A 67 6.82 14.35 -0.29
CA VAL A 67 6.96 15.40 0.74
C VAL A 67 8.12 15.08 1.68
N ILE A 68 8.21 13.84 2.19
CA ILE A 68 9.29 13.42 3.10
C ILE A 68 10.67 13.53 2.41
N CYS A 69 10.75 13.14 1.15
CA CYS A 69 11.99 13.21 0.39
C CYS A 69 12.40 14.67 0.12
N GLN A 70 11.46 15.54 -0.25
CA GLN A 70 11.73 16.97 -0.45
C GLN A 70 12.20 17.65 0.84
N GLU A 71 11.58 17.35 1.98
CA GLU A 71 11.99 17.86 3.30
C GLU A 71 13.42 17.45 3.69
N ARG A 72 13.92 16.29 3.23
CA ARG A 72 15.29 15.81 3.54
C ARG A 72 16.36 16.31 2.57
N LEU A 73 15.95 16.84 1.43
CA LEU A 73 16.84 17.44 0.43
C LEU A 73 17.04 18.94 0.63
N THR A 74 16.26 19.55 1.52
CA THR A 74 16.36 20.95 1.93
C THR A 74 17.16 21.05 3.22
#